data_AF-A0A1T4XGY9-F1
#
_entry.id   AF-A0A1T4XGY9-F1
#
_cell.length_a   1.000
_cell.length_b   1.000
_cell.length_c   1.000
_cell.angle_alpha   90.00
_cell.angle_beta   90.00
_cell.angle_gamma   90.00
#
_symmetry.space_group_name_H-M   'P 1'
#
loop_
_entity.id
_entity.type
_entity.pdbx_description
1 polymer ?
#
loop_
_entity_poly.entity_id
_entity_poly.type
_entity_poly.pdbx_seq_one_letter_code
_entity_poly.pdbx_strand_id
1 'polypeptide(L)'
;MLTYDPILLANVGTPFILGSMAHLAGGNMLLGGLDGNLIARWFGTSKIRSVCISMAANYFSAWCGGIPLCYFLANQDGITIVNIKTWFLGFVILAFLLTLLLELPFIWLILRPTRASFWRVLRATILIQTISYPLLFGWYWLVSDKSMLTRLETVPASKLDLPTDCSLFYVSSDGRQVIQCALDGSQGQVVAEVAILEKDGSLRVQTKPSGGYQLMYQSRREGHDKILIGDFSSSLPGKSPPSEGGGLLWGEIPSLSPNNKWRYLTGFWASYGLQRWQKGFKTEMYGMELPFASWYIRNAVHIQDDLVCFRLGDDQICALRFDRRQIALITRGRALLVVRRPQDLLPSESKTQ
;
A
#
# COMPACT_ATOMS: atom_id res chain seq x y z
N MET A 1 27.57 6.57 -13.63
CA MET A 1 26.63 6.17 -12.55
C MET A 1 25.80 7.39 -12.23
N LEU A 2 24.58 7.51 -12.78
CA LEU A 2 23.70 8.62 -12.42
C LEU A 2 23.18 8.32 -11.01
N THR A 3 23.83 8.91 -10.01
CA THR A 3 23.27 9.00 -8.67
C THR A 3 22.01 9.84 -8.77
N TYR A 4 20.87 9.20 -8.99
CA TYR A 4 19.58 9.85 -8.84
C TYR A 4 19.51 10.34 -7.40
N ASP A 5 19.56 11.65 -7.21
CA ASP A 5 19.49 12.25 -5.88
C ASP A 5 18.11 11.89 -5.28
N PRO A 6 18.06 11.02 -4.25
CA PRO A 6 16.81 10.61 -3.63
C PRO A 6 16.01 11.80 -3.07
N ILE A 7 16.69 12.91 -2.77
CA ILE A 7 16.09 14.15 -2.26
C ILE A 7 15.30 14.85 -3.37
N LEU A 8 15.83 14.88 -4.60
CA LEU A 8 15.11 15.45 -5.75
C LEU A 8 13.82 14.68 -6.06
N LEU A 9 13.81 13.35 -5.94
CA LEU A 9 12.61 12.53 -6.12
C LEU A 9 11.64 12.57 -4.93
N ALA A 10 12.13 12.90 -3.73
CA ALA A 10 11.28 13.11 -2.56
C ALA A 10 10.45 14.41 -2.66
N ASN A 11 10.96 15.42 -3.37
CA ASN A 11 10.28 16.71 -3.53
C ASN A 11 9.26 16.72 -4.68
N VAL A 12 9.30 15.74 -5.58
CA VAL A 12 8.33 15.62 -6.67
C VAL A 12 7.22 14.67 -6.24
N GLY A 13 5.97 15.10 -6.39
CA GLY A 13 4.81 14.24 -6.12
C GLY A 13 4.82 12.99 -7.00
N THR A 14 4.15 11.92 -6.54
CA THR A 14 4.02 10.69 -7.34
C THR A 14 3.27 10.97 -8.66
N PRO A 15 3.46 10.16 -9.71
CA PRO A 15 2.66 10.27 -10.93
C PRO A 15 1.15 10.27 -10.63
N PHE A 16 0.74 9.50 -9.64
CA PHE A 16 -0.65 9.46 -9.18
C PHE A 16 -1.10 10.79 -8.57
N ILE A 17 -0.32 11.40 -7.67
CA ILE A 17 -0.63 12.71 -7.08
C ILE A 17 -0.71 13.78 -8.17
N LEU A 18 0.30 13.87 -9.05
CA LEU A 18 0.35 14.85 -10.13
C LEU A 18 -0.79 14.63 -11.13
N GLY A 19 -1.05 13.39 -11.52
CA GLY A 19 -2.16 13.01 -12.39
C GLY A 19 -3.52 13.32 -11.79
N SER A 20 -3.68 13.14 -10.46
CA SER A 20 -4.89 13.51 -9.73
C SER A 20 -5.07 15.03 -9.70
N MET A 21 -4.01 15.80 -9.44
CA MET A 21 -4.04 17.26 -9.46
C MET A 21 -4.36 17.80 -10.85
N ALA A 22 -3.75 17.24 -11.90
CA ALA A 22 -4.03 17.61 -13.29
C ALA A 22 -5.48 17.29 -13.68
N HIS A 23 -6.00 16.13 -13.27
CA HIS A 23 -7.39 15.76 -13.47
C HIS A 23 -8.34 16.73 -12.76
N LEU A 24 -8.11 17.02 -11.48
CA LEU A 24 -8.94 17.96 -10.72
C LEU A 24 -8.87 19.38 -11.29
N ALA A 25 -7.69 19.85 -11.71
CA ALA A 25 -7.51 21.21 -12.21
C ALA A 25 -8.08 21.41 -13.63
N GLY A 26 -7.86 20.46 -14.55
CA GLY A 26 -8.25 20.62 -15.95
C GLY A 26 -8.99 19.43 -16.55
N GLY A 27 -8.75 18.20 -16.08
CA GLY A 27 -9.43 17.01 -16.58
C GLY A 27 -10.95 17.06 -16.42
N ASN A 28 -11.46 17.51 -15.27
CA ASN A 28 -12.91 17.71 -15.04
C ASN A 28 -13.52 18.72 -16.03
N MET A 29 -12.80 19.79 -16.36
CA MET A 29 -13.24 20.77 -17.35
C MET A 29 -13.33 20.13 -18.75
N LEU A 30 -12.34 19.32 -19.13
CA LEU A 30 -12.35 18.61 -20.42
C LEU A 30 -13.49 17.59 -20.49
N LEU A 31 -13.66 16.75 -19.47
CA LEU A 31 -14.74 15.76 -19.40
C LEU A 31 -16.12 16.43 -19.42
N GLY A 32 -16.35 17.42 -18.57
CA GLY A 32 -17.60 18.17 -18.58
C GLY A 32 -17.86 18.90 -19.90
N GLY A 33 -16.82 19.37 -20.58
CA GLY A 33 -16.93 19.95 -21.92
C GLY A 33 -17.37 18.92 -22.99
N LEU A 34 -16.80 17.72 -22.95
CA LEU A 34 -17.20 16.59 -23.81
C LEU A 34 -18.64 16.18 -23.52
N ASP A 35 -18.98 15.96 -22.25
CA ASP A 35 -20.32 15.58 -21.78
C ASP A 35 -21.38 16.58 -22.24
N GLY A 36 -21.14 17.86 -21.95
CA GLY A 36 -22.05 18.93 -22.33
C GLY A 36 -22.22 19.06 -23.84
N ASN A 37 -21.17 18.78 -24.62
CA ASN A 37 -21.28 18.75 -26.08
C ASN A 37 -22.12 17.58 -26.59
N LEU A 38 -21.91 16.37 -26.03
CA LEU A 38 -22.70 15.18 -26.36
C LEU A 38 -24.17 15.38 -26.00
N ILE A 39 -24.47 15.92 -24.82
CA ILE A 39 -25.84 16.22 -24.39
C ILE A 39 -26.50 17.21 -25.35
N ALA A 40 -25.83 18.32 -25.67
CA ALA A 40 -26.34 19.31 -26.61
C ALA A 40 -26.68 18.72 -27.97
N ARG A 41 -25.79 17.87 -28.49
CA ARG A 41 -25.96 17.22 -29.79
C ARG A 41 -27.08 16.19 -29.80
N TRP A 42 -27.17 15.32 -28.79
CA TRP A 42 -28.13 14.21 -28.78
C TRP A 42 -29.52 14.59 -28.27
N PHE A 43 -29.61 15.63 -27.44
CA PHE A 43 -30.87 16.02 -26.82
C PHE A 43 -31.41 17.38 -27.31
N GLY A 44 -30.67 18.06 -28.20
CA GLY A 44 -31.11 19.31 -28.83
C GLY A 44 -31.14 20.50 -27.87
N THR A 45 -30.21 20.55 -26.91
CA THR A 45 -30.10 21.66 -25.95
C THR A 45 -29.05 22.69 -26.40
N SER A 46 -29.08 23.88 -25.78
CA SER A 46 -28.06 24.90 -26.02
C SER A 46 -26.67 24.38 -25.66
N LYS A 47 -25.73 24.43 -26.61
CA LYS A 47 -24.35 23.94 -26.44
C LYS A 47 -23.63 24.61 -25.28
N ILE A 48 -23.64 25.95 -25.25
CA ILE A 48 -22.93 26.72 -24.22
C ILE A 48 -23.46 26.38 -22.83
N ARG A 49 -24.79 26.39 -22.66
CA ARG A 49 -25.43 26.04 -21.39
C ARG A 49 -25.08 24.61 -20.95
N SER A 50 -25.17 23.65 -21.87
CA SER A 50 -24.92 22.23 -21.56
C SER A 50 -23.47 22.02 -21.13
N VAL A 51 -22.51 22.66 -21.81
CA VAL A 51 -21.08 22.64 -21.47
C VAL A 51 -20.82 23.23 -20.09
N CYS A 52 -21.26 24.47 -19.81
CA CYS A 52 -20.99 25.10 -18.52
C CYS A 52 -21.58 24.33 -17.34
N ILE A 53 -22.82 23.83 -17.49
CA ILE A 53 -23.48 23.07 -16.42
C ILE A 53 -22.80 21.69 -16.24
N SER A 54 -22.40 21.00 -17.30
CA SER A 54 -21.74 19.69 -17.20
C SER A 54 -20.33 19.80 -16.62
N MET A 55 -19.59 20.89 -16.91
CA MET A 55 -18.34 21.21 -16.22
C MET A 55 -18.58 21.37 -14.72
N ALA A 56 -19.56 22.19 -14.32
CA ALA A 56 -19.91 22.36 -12.91
C ALA A 56 -20.31 21.03 -12.24
N ALA A 57 -21.06 20.18 -12.94
CA ALA A 57 -21.47 18.86 -12.46
C ALA A 57 -20.26 17.94 -12.19
N ASN A 58 -19.30 17.87 -13.12
CA ASN A 58 -18.09 17.05 -12.99
C ASN A 58 -17.23 17.49 -11.79
N TYR A 59 -17.04 18.80 -11.61
CA TYR A 59 -16.35 19.28 -10.39
C TYR A 59 -17.14 18.92 -9.14
N PHE A 60 -18.44 19.17 -9.13
CA PHE A 60 -19.30 18.86 -7.99
C PHE A 60 -19.25 17.37 -7.61
N SER A 61 -19.33 16.45 -8.58
CA SER A 61 -19.28 15.02 -8.36
C SER A 61 -17.90 14.54 -7.88
N ALA A 62 -16.81 15.15 -8.37
CA ALA A 62 -15.47 14.88 -7.86
C ALA A 62 -15.29 15.29 -6.38
N TRP A 63 -15.76 16.49 -6.00
CA TRP A 63 -15.61 17.03 -4.65
C TRP A 63 -16.57 16.37 -3.64
N CYS A 64 -17.83 16.16 -4.02
CA CYS A 64 -18.85 15.64 -3.11
C CYS A 64 -18.97 14.11 -3.16
N GLY A 65 -18.47 13.47 -4.21
CA GLY A 65 -18.51 12.02 -4.37
C GLY A 65 -17.14 11.37 -4.26
N GLY A 66 -16.26 11.68 -5.20
CA GLY A 66 -14.95 11.02 -5.35
C GLY A 66 -14.06 11.15 -4.10
N ILE A 67 -13.81 12.37 -3.62
CA ILE A 67 -12.92 12.62 -2.47
C ILE A 67 -13.44 11.95 -1.19
N PRO A 68 -14.72 12.13 -0.77
CA PRO A 68 -15.26 11.45 0.40
C PRO A 68 -15.21 9.93 0.29
N LEU A 69 -15.49 9.37 -0.89
CA LEU A 69 -15.44 7.93 -1.11
C LEU A 69 -14.02 7.38 -0.93
N CYS A 70 -13.01 8.05 -1.52
CA CYS A 70 -11.61 7.68 -1.33
C CYS A 70 -11.21 7.74 0.15
N TYR A 71 -11.60 8.81 0.85
CA TYR A 71 -11.32 8.95 2.29
C TYR A 71 -12.01 7.86 3.12
N PHE A 72 -13.28 7.56 2.85
CA PHE A 72 -14.02 6.52 3.55
C PHE A 72 -13.35 5.15 3.40
N LEU A 73 -12.95 4.78 2.19
CA LEU A 73 -12.30 3.50 1.90
C LEU A 73 -10.87 3.43 2.44
N ALA A 74 -10.11 4.54 2.38
CA ALA A 74 -8.74 4.57 2.90
C ALA A 74 -8.66 4.32 4.42
N ASN A 75 -9.75 4.55 5.15
CA ASN A 75 -9.85 4.31 6.59
C ASN A 75 -10.51 2.97 6.97
N GLN A 76 -10.71 2.06 6.01
CA GLN A 76 -11.27 0.73 6.29
C GLN A 76 -10.17 -0.26 6.66
N ASP A 77 -10.15 -0.73 7.90
CA ASP A 77 -9.16 -1.68 8.40
C ASP A 77 -9.20 -3.04 7.67
N GLY A 78 -10.37 -3.41 7.13
CA GLY A 78 -10.59 -4.69 6.46
C GLY A 78 -10.01 -4.80 5.05
N ILE A 79 -9.47 -3.72 4.48
CA ILE A 79 -8.84 -3.76 3.15
C ILE A 79 -7.40 -4.27 3.29
N THR A 80 -7.13 -5.40 2.64
CA THR A 80 -5.84 -6.09 2.67
C THR A 80 -5.36 -6.44 1.28
N ILE A 81 -4.09 -6.80 1.14
CA ILE A 81 -3.53 -7.28 -0.12
C ILE A 81 -4.26 -8.51 -0.69
N VAL A 82 -4.95 -9.28 0.17
CA VAL A 82 -5.72 -10.47 -0.22
C VAL A 82 -7.03 -10.09 -0.93
N ASN A 83 -7.70 -9.03 -0.47
CA ASN A 83 -9.04 -8.66 -0.95
C ASN A 83 -9.08 -7.33 -1.73
N ILE A 84 -7.95 -6.66 -1.91
CA ILE A 84 -7.86 -5.34 -2.57
C ILE A 84 -8.44 -5.33 -3.99
N LYS A 85 -8.35 -6.44 -4.74
CA LYS A 85 -8.96 -6.55 -6.09
C LYS A 85 -10.47 -6.40 -6.03
N THR A 86 -11.11 -7.07 -5.08
CA THR A 86 -12.56 -7.00 -4.86
C THR A 86 -12.98 -5.61 -4.40
N TRP A 87 -12.23 -5.01 -3.47
CA TRP A 87 -12.46 -3.64 -3.02
C TRP A 87 -12.28 -2.62 -4.14
N PHE A 88 -11.29 -2.80 -5.00
CA PHE A 88 -11.07 -1.93 -6.15
C PHE A 88 -12.23 -2.00 -7.15
N LEU A 89 -12.74 -3.20 -7.44
CA LEU A 89 -13.94 -3.34 -8.27
C LEU A 89 -15.16 -2.67 -7.62
N GLY A 90 -15.38 -2.90 -6.32
CA GLY A 90 -16.44 -2.25 -5.56
C GLY A 90 -16.34 -0.73 -5.59
N PHE A 91 -15.13 -0.18 -5.44
CA PHE A 91 -14.83 1.24 -5.57
C PHE A 91 -15.23 1.80 -6.93
N VAL A 92 -14.83 1.14 -8.02
CA VAL A 92 -15.16 1.57 -9.39
C VAL A 92 -16.67 1.61 -9.61
N ILE A 93 -17.39 0.58 -9.18
CA ILE A 93 -18.86 0.51 -9.30
C ILE A 93 -19.50 1.62 -8.45
N LEU A 94 -19.12 1.74 -7.18
CA LEU A 94 -19.71 2.71 -6.27
C LEU A 94 -19.42 4.16 -6.70
N ALA A 95 -18.20 4.44 -7.16
CA ALA A 95 -17.85 5.74 -7.70
C ALA A 95 -18.69 6.09 -8.93
N PHE A 96 -18.88 5.15 -9.86
CA PHE A 96 -19.77 5.35 -11.02
C PHE A 96 -21.21 5.65 -10.61
N LEU A 97 -21.79 4.85 -9.70
CA LEU A 97 -23.15 5.05 -9.21
C LEU A 97 -23.32 6.39 -8.49
N LEU A 98 -22.32 6.80 -7.69
CA LEU A 98 -22.33 8.06 -6.98
C LEU A 98 -22.25 9.25 -7.95
N THR A 99 -21.44 9.15 -9.01
CA THR A 99 -21.42 10.15 -10.09
C THR A 99 -22.77 10.26 -10.78
N LEU A 100 -23.42 9.14 -11.13
CA LEU A 100 -24.77 9.16 -11.71
C LEU A 100 -25.75 9.92 -10.82
N LEU A 101 -25.75 9.64 -9.52
CA LEU A 101 -26.66 10.26 -8.55
C LEU A 101 -26.40 11.76 -8.41
N LEU A 102 -25.13 12.16 -8.23
CA LEU A 102 -24.75 13.54 -7.98
C LEU A 102 -24.92 14.43 -9.21
N GLU A 103 -24.76 13.89 -10.42
CA GLU A 103 -24.87 14.66 -11.65
C GLU A 103 -26.29 14.69 -12.25
N LEU A 104 -27.16 13.74 -11.87
CA LEU A 104 -28.57 13.72 -12.27
C LEU A 104 -29.29 15.09 -12.17
N PRO A 105 -29.19 15.86 -11.07
CA PRO A 105 -29.84 17.17 -10.99
C PRO A 105 -29.30 18.16 -12.02
N PHE A 106 -28.02 18.11 -12.37
CA PHE A 106 -27.42 18.98 -13.38
C PHE A 106 -27.91 18.63 -14.78
N ILE A 107 -27.99 17.34 -15.11
CA ILE A 107 -28.55 16.87 -16.38
C ILE A 107 -30.03 17.26 -16.49
N TRP A 108 -30.80 17.15 -15.40
CA TRP A 108 -32.17 17.64 -15.36
C TRP A 108 -32.25 19.15 -15.65
N LEU A 109 -31.37 19.97 -15.05
CA LEU A 109 -31.30 21.41 -15.32
C LEU A 109 -30.94 21.73 -16.77
N ILE A 110 -30.10 20.93 -17.43
CA ILE A 110 -29.77 21.08 -18.86
C ILE A 110 -30.99 20.78 -19.72
N LEU A 111 -31.72 19.70 -19.42
CA LEU A 111 -32.84 19.22 -20.23
C LEU A 111 -34.17 19.89 -19.91
N ARG A 112 -34.30 20.58 -18.77
CA ARG A 112 -35.53 21.25 -18.31
C ARG A 112 -36.23 22.11 -19.40
N PRO A 113 -35.52 22.90 -20.24
CA PRO A 113 -36.16 23.68 -21.30
C PRO A 113 -36.92 22.85 -22.34
N THR A 114 -36.53 21.58 -22.51
CA THR A 114 -37.16 20.66 -23.48
C THR A 114 -38.39 19.94 -22.91
N ARG A 115 -38.81 20.25 -21.67
CA ARG A 115 -39.86 19.53 -20.93
C ARG A 115 -39.62 18.01 -20.88
N ALA A 116 -38.35 17.61 -20.80
CA ALA A 116 -37.95 16.21 -20.78
C ALA A 116 -38.58 15.46 -19.60
N SER A 117 -39.03 14.23 -19.86
CA SER A 117 -39.45 13.31 -18.80
C SER A 117 -38.27 12.87 -17.94
N PHE A 118 -38.54 12.45 -16.70
CA PHE A 118 -37.52 11.90 -15.80
C PHE A 118 -36.73 10.75 -16.45
N TRP A 119 -37.41 9.85 -17.18
CA TRP A 119 -36.76 8.75 -17.89
C TRP A 119 -35.78 9.21 -18.97
N ARG A 120 -36.06 10.32 -19.63
CA ARG A 120 -35.15 10.91 -20.62
C ARG A 120 -33.89 11.46 -19.95
N VAL A 121 -34.03 12.07 -18.77
CA VAL A 121 -32.90 12.55 -17.95
C VAL A 121 -32.06 11.38 -17.48
N LEU A 122 -32.67 10.36 -16.89
CA LEU A 122 -31.96 9.18 -16.41
C LEU A 122 -31.16 8.50 -17.54
N ARG A 123 -31.78 8.32 -18.72
CA ARG A 123 -31.09 7.77 -19.90
C ARG A 123 -29.93 8.63 -20.35
N ALA A 124 -30.09 9.96 -20.35
CA ALA A 124 -29.02 10.89 -20.69
C ALA A 124 -27.84 10.74 -19.72
N THR A 125 -28.11 10.75 -18.41
CA THR A 125 -27.09 10.61 -17.37
C THR A 125 -26.33 9.29 -17.51
N ILE A 126 -27.04 8.17 -17.64
CA ILE A 126 -26.41 6.84 -17.82
C ILE A 126 -25.56 6.79 -19.09
N LEU A 127 -26.10 7.25 -20.23
CA LEU A 127 -25.39 7.20 -21.51
C LEU A 127 -24.10 8.02 -21.49
N ILE A 128 -24.17 9.25 -20.98
CA ILE A 128 -23.03 10.17 -20.92
C ILE A 128 -21.95 9.61 -19.98
N GLN A 129 -22.35 9.18 -18.78
CA GLN A 129 -21.40 8.62 -17.82
C GLN A 129 -20.79 7.30 -18.30
N THR A 130 -21.52 6.48 -19.05
CA THR A 130 -20.98 5.25 -19.67
C THR A 130 -19.85 5.55 -20.67
N ILE A 131 -19.82 6.75 -21.26
CA ILE A 131 -18.79 7.15 -22.22
C ILE A 131 -17.59 7.80 -21.51
N SER A 132 -17.86 8.70 -20.57
CA SER A 132 -16.80 9.49 -19.93
C SER A 132 -16.09 8.73 -18.81
N TYR A 133 -16.79 7.83 -18.12
CA TYR A 133 -16.20 7.08 -17.01
C TYR A 133 -15.08 6.12 -17.44
N PRO A 134 -15.14 5.39 -18.57
CA PRO A 134 -14.00 4.63 -19.08
C PRO A 134 -12.76 5.49 -19.37
N LEU A 135 -12.94 6.74 -19.84
CA LEU A 135 -11.82 7.67 -20.05
C LEU A 135 -11.17 8.04 -18.73
N LEU A 136 -12.00 8.35 -17.72
CA LEU A 136 -11.54 8.66 -16.37
C LEU A 136 -10.83 7.47 -15.71
N PHE A 137 -11.43 6.28 -15.82
CA PHE A 137 -10.83 5.03 -15.35
C PHE A 137 -9.48 4.79 -16.04
N GLY A 138 -9.42 4.94 -17.37
CA GLY A 138 -8.18 4.81 -18.14
C GLY A 138 -7.09 5.78 -17.67
N TRP A 139 -7.45 7.04 -17.41
CA TRP A 139 -6.53 8.04 -16.86
C TRP A 139 -5.94 7.58 -15.51
N TYR A 140 -6.79 7.27 -14.54
CA TYR A 140 -6.33 6.83 -13.21
C TYR A 140 -5.55 5.52 -13.29
N TRP A 141 -5.98 4.60 -14.15
CA TRP A 141 -5.25 3.37 -14.40
C TRP A 141 -3.84 3.65 -14.91
N LEU A 142 -3.64 4.62 -15.81
CA LEU A 142 -2.31 4.96 -16.34
C LEU A 142 -1.40 5.60 -15.30
N VAL A 143 -1.92 6.46 -14.43
CA VAL A 143 -1.11 7.19 -13.44
C VAL A 143 -0.92 6.45 -12.10
N SER A 144 -1.69 5.38 -11.85
CA SER A 144 -1.56 4.51 -10.67
C SER A 144 -0.40 3.51 -10.79
N ASP A 145 0.35 3.35 -9.70
CA ASP A 145 1.22 2.18 -9.54
C ASP A 145 0.42 1.02 -8.94
N LYS A 146 0.15 0.04 -9.78
CA LYS A 146 -0.70 -1.13 -9.48
C LYS A 146 0.06 -2.43 -9.68
N SER A 147 1.39 -2.36 -9.67
CA SER A 147 2.24 -3.52 -9.96
C SER A 147 2.05 -4.63 -8.91
N MET A 148 1.86 -4.31 -7.64
CA MET A 148 1.46 -5.31 -6.63
C MET A 148 0.10 -5.94 -6.92
N LEU A 149 -0.87 -5.17 -7.42
CA LEU A 149 -2.20 -5.68 -7.73
C LEU A 149 -2.21 -6.61 -8.96
N THR A 150 -1.42 -6.26 -9.97
CA THR A 150 -1.52 -6.85 -11.32
C THR A 150 -0.44 -7.89 -11.64
N ARG A 151 0.72 -7.83 -10.97
CA ARG A 151 1.87 -8.69 -11.28
C ARG A 151 2.18 -9.72 -10.20
N LEU A 152 1.59 -9.59 -9.02
CA LEU A 152 1.76 -10.54 -7.93
C LEU A 152 0.54 -11.46 -7.80
N GLU A 153 0.82 -12.72 -7.49
CA GLU A 153 -0.16 -13.69 -7.03
C GLU A 153 -0.22 -13.63 -5.51
N THR A 154 -1.42 -13.39 -4.95
CA THR A 154 -1.63 -13.50 -3.51
C THR A 154 -1.83 -14.96 -3.15
N VAL A 155 -0.96 -15.50 -2.30
CA VAL A 155 -0.98 -16.89 -1.86
C VAL A 155 -1.05 -16.99 -0.33
N PRO A 156 -1.56 -18.10 0.24
CA PRO A 156 -1.39 -18.40 1.66
C PRO A 156 0.09 -18.49 2.04
N ALA A 157 0.43 -18.15 3.30
CA ALA A 157 1.82 -18.18 3.79
C ALA A 157 2.49 -19.55 3.62
N SER A 158 1.73 -20.63 3.77
CA SER A 158 2.19 -22.02 3.59
C SER A 158 2.69 -22.36 2.19
N LYS A 159 2.40 -21.54 1.17
CA LYS A 159 2.89 -21.74 -0.21
C LYS A 159 4.22 -21.03 -0.52
N LEU A 160 4.75 -20.21 0.40
CA LEU A 160 5.96 -19.40 0.16
C LEU A 160 7.28 -20.10 0.51
N ASP A 161 7.23 -21.36 0.96
CA ASP A 161 8.39 -22.11 1.47
C ASP A 161 9.19 -21.27 2.47
N LEU A 162 8.53 -20.83 3.55
CA LEU A 162 9.09 -19.92 4.53
C LEU A 162 10.11 -20.67 5.42
N PRO A 163 11.28 -20.08 5.70
CA PRO A 163 12.27 -20.70 6.58
C PRO A 163 11.72 -20.92 7.99
N THR A 164 11.91 -22.14 8.49
CA THR A 164 11.48 -22.54 9.84
C THR A 164 12.47 -22.08 10.90
N ASP A 165 13.71 -21.72 10.54
CA ASP A 165 14.72 -21.18 11.43
C ASP A 165 14.53 -19.69 11.71
N CYS A 166 13.48 -19.03 11.23
CA CYS A 166 13.22 -17.63 11.51
C CYS A 166 12.04 -17.41 12.48
N SER A 167 12.18 -16.41 13.36
CA SER A 167 11.11 -15.88 14.21
C SER A 167 10.79 -14.45 13.80
N LEU A 168 9.50 -14.12 13.79
CA LEU A 168 8.98 -12.79 13.53
C LEU A 168 8.55 -12.14 14.85
N PHE A 169 9.10 -10.96 15.13
CA PHE A 169 8.67 -10.09 16.21
C PHE A 169 8.00 -8.87 15.62
N TYR A 170 6.89 -8.44 16.21
CA TYR A 170 6.18 -7.25 15.76
C TYR A 170 5.38 -6.63 16.88
N VAL A 171 4.99 -5.37 16.69
CA VAL A 171 4.06 -4.68 17.57
C VAL A 171 2.63 -4.88 17.04
N SER A 172 1.68 -5.20 17.90
CA SER A 172 0.25 -5.31 17.54
C SER A 172 -0.26 -4.06 16.81
N SER A 173 -1.31 -4.20 15.99
CA SER A 173 -1.87 -3.08 15.21
C SER A 173 -2.29 -1.88 16.09
N ASP A 174 -2.78 -2.15 17.31
CA ASP A 174 -3.16 -1.13 18.30
C ASP A 174 -1.98 -0.52 19.07
N GLY A 175 -0.79 -1.12 18.93
CA GLY A 175 0.43 -0.60 19.51
C GLY A 175 0.75 -1.00 20.94
N ARG A 176 0.01 -1.95 21.52
CA ARG A 176 0.05 -2.25 22.96
C ARG A 176 0.84 -3.50 23.32
N GLN A 177 1.12 -4.37 22.36
CA GLN A 177 1.77 -5.65 22.62
C GLN A 177 2.93 -5.86 21.65
N VAL A 178 3.98 -6.50 22.15
CA VAL A 178 5.02 -7.12 21.32
C VAL A 178 4.69 -8.60 21.22
N ILE A 179 4.57 -9.08 19.99
CA ILE A 179 4.18 -10.44 19.66
C ILE A 179 5.34 -11.12 18.95
N GLN A 180 5.62 -12.35 19.33
CA GLN A 180 6.50 -13.27 18.63
C GLN A 180 5.66 -14.34 17.92
N CYS A 181 5.97 -14.66 16.69
CA CYS A 181 5.39 -15.79 15.96
C CYS A 181 6.42 -16.43 15.03
N ALA A 182 6.06 -17.58 14.45
CA ALA A 182 6.78 -18.13 13.30
C ALA A 182 6.58 -17.24 12.07
N LEU A 183 7.47 -17.37 11.08
CA LEU A 183 7.44 -16.52 9.89
C LEU A 183 6.20 -16.71 9.00
N ASP A 184 5.48 -17.82 9.15
CA ASP A 184 4.19 -18.08 8.52
C ASP A 184 3.00 -17.47 9.28
N GLY A 185 3.27 -16.80 10.40
CA GLY A 185 2.26 -16.17 11.27
C GLY A 185 1.70 -17.11 12.33
N SER A 186 2.10 -18.38 12.36
CA SER A 186 1.63 -19.35 13.35
C SER A 186 2.29 -19.14 14.72
N GLN A 187 1.67 -19.71 15.77
CA GLN A 187 2.23 -19.70 17.14
C GLN A 187 2.46 -18.30 17.74
N GLY A 188 1.53 -17.36 17.47
CA GLY A 188 1.59 -16.02 18.04
C GLY A 188 1.53 -16.02 19.57
N GLN A 189 2.58 -15.52 20.21
CA GLN A 189 2.68 -15.35 21.67
C GLN A 189 3.03 -13.89 22.00
N VAL A 190 2.32 -13.32 22.96
CA VAL A 190 2.67 -12.01 23.53
C VAL A 190 3.92 -12.18 24.39
N VAL A 191 4.99 -11.46 24.03
CA VAL A 191 6.27 -11.48 24.74
C VAL A 191 6.48 -10.25 25.63
N ALA A 192 5.74 -9.17 25.38
CA ALA A 192 5.70 -8.00 26.25
C ALA A 192 4.42 -7.18 26.06
N GLU A 193 3.92 -6.59 27.14
CA GLU A 193 2.94 -5.52 27.11
C GLU A 193 3.65 -4.16 27.21
N VAL A 194 3.22 -3.19 26.40
CA VAL A 194 3.88 -1.90 26.27
C VAL A 194 2.85 -0.78 26.26
N ALA A 195 3.25 0.39 26.75
CA ALA A 195 2.47 1.61 26.48
C ALA A 195 2.37 1.83 24.96
N ILE A 196 1.25 2.41 24.52
CA ILE A 196 0.94 2.62 23.09
C ILE A 196 2.13 3.24 22.37
N LEU A 197 2.70 2.49 21.43
CA LEU A 197 3.82 2.96 20.63
C LEU A 197 3.33 3.82 19.45
N GLU A 198 4.21 4.52 18.76
CA GLU A 198 3.86 5.24 17.53
C GLU A 198 3.58 4.29 16.35
N LYS A 199 2.92 4.76 15.28
CA LYS A 199 2.68 3.94 14.08
C LYS A 199 3.96 3.69 13.25
N ASP A 200 4.87 4.65 13.21
CA ASP A 200 6.00 4.67 12.26
C ASP A 200 7.37 4.34 12.87
N GLY A 201 7.40 3.77 14.07
CA GLY A 201 8.67 3.31 14.63
C GLY A 201 9.14 1.96 14.08
N SER A 202 10.26 1.51 14.63
CA SER A 202 10.90 0.25 14.25
C SER A 202 11.36 -0.52 15.48
N LEU A 203 11.23 -1.84 15.45
CA LEU A 203 11.89 -2.71 16.43
C LEU A 203 13.35 -2.90 16.04
N ARG A 204 14.22 -2.92 17.06
CA ARG A 204 15.65 -3.13 16.92
C ARG A 204 16.20 -3.95 18.05
N VAL A 205 17.31 -4.61 17.78
CA VAL A 205 18.10 -5.29 18.80
C VAL A 205 19.34 -4.45 19.07
N GLN A 206 19.66 -4.25 20.35
CA GLN A 206 20.90 -3.63 20.78
C GLN A 206 21.69 -4.57 21.68
N THR A 207 23.00 -4.62 21.48
CA THR A 207 23.93 -5.35 22.35
C THR A 207 24.14 -4.57 23.63
N LYS A 208 24.08 -5.26 24.78
CA LYS A 208 24.37 -4.64 26.09
C LYS A 208 25.88 -4.57 26.35
N PRO A 209 26.37 -3.58 27.12
CA PRO A 209 27.77 -3.54 27.57
C PRO A 209 28.18 -4.78 28.38
N SER A 210 27.26 -5.33 29.18
CA SER A 210 27.46 -6.53 30.01
C SER A 210 27.47 -7.85 29.21
N GLY A 211 27.31 -7.79 27.89
CA GLY A 211 26.96 -8.94 27.07
C GLY A 211 25.45 -9.20 27.05
N GLY A 212 25.02 -9.88 25.98
CA GLY A 212 23.61 -10.14 25.69
C GLY A 212 22.93 -9.04 24.87
N TYR A 213 21.62 -9.15 24.72
CA TYR A 213 20.81 -8.34 23.83
C TYR A 213 19.58 -7.77 24.53
N GLN A 214 19.11 -6.62 24.06
CA GLN A 214 17.85 -6.01 24.45
C GLN A 214 17.02 -5.65 23.22
N LEU A 215 15.70 -5.81 23.33
CA LEU A 215 14.77 -5.38 22.29
C LEU A 215 14.38 -3.93 22.56
N MET A 216 14.58 -3.08 21.57
CA MET A 216 14.27 -1.66 21.62
C MET A 216 13.25 -1.29 20.55
N TYR A 217 12.53 -0.22 20.82
CA TYR A 217 11.68 0.47 19.88
C TYR A 217 12.26 1.85 19.59
N GLN A 218 12.56 2.11 18.33
CA GLN A 218 12.99 3.43 17.90
C GLN A 218 11.77 4.24 17.46
N SER A 219 11.46 5.28 18.25
CA SER A 219 10.43 6.27 17.95
C SER A 219 10.94 7.25 16.87
N ARG A 220 10.06 7.67 15.97
CA ARG A 220 10.45 8.63 14.91
C ARG A 220 10.36 10.07 15.40
N ARG A 221 9.36 10.38 16.22
CA ARG A 221 9.14 11.76 16.69
C ARG A 221 9.96 12.09 17.92
N GLU A 222 10.10 11.14 18.83
CA GLU A 222 10.73 11.39 20.13
C GLU A 222 12.26 11.35 20.06
N GLY A 223 12.84 10.79 19.00
CA GLY A 223 14.29 10.75 18.80
C GLY A 223 15.07 9.89 19.82
N HIS A 224 14.36 9.20 20.71
CA HIS A 224 14.95 8.32 21.72
C HIS A 224 14.45 6.89 21.55
N ASP A 225 15.37 5.94 21.77
CA ASP A 225 15.06 4.52 21.75
C ASP A 225 14.48 4.10 23.11
N LYS A 226 13.38 3.33 23.07
CA LYS A 226 12.70 2.79 24.25
C LYS A 226 13.02 1.31 24.39
N ILE A 227 13.55 0.90 25.54
CA ILE A 227 13.75 -0.53 25.85
C ILE A 227 12.37 -1.17 26.06
N LEU A 228 12.05 -2.20 25.27
CA LEU A 228 10.82 -2.96 25.41
C LEU A 228 11.03 -4.24 26.21
N ILE A 229 12.12 -4.96 25.93
CA ILE A 229 12.49 -6.19 26.64
C ILE A 229 13.94 -6.06 27.07
N GLY A 230 14.13 -6.02 28.38
CA GLY A 230 15.44 -5.84 29.00
C GLY A 230 16.37 -6.99 28.64
N ASP A 231 15.96 -8.25 28.79
CA ASP A 231 16.75 -9.42 28.37
C ASP A 231 16.10 -10.12 27.18
N PHE A 232 16.64 -9.85 25.99
CA PHE A 232 16.18 -10.46 24.74
C PHE A 232 17.11 -11.60 24.28
N SER A 233 18.13 -11.94 25.09
CA SER A 233 19.09 -13.01 24.75
C SER A 233 18.46 -14.39 24.76
N SER A 234 17.45 -14.64 25.59
CA SER A 234 16.69 -15.89 25.56
C SER A 234 15.93 -16.10 24.24
N SER A 235 15.61 -15.01 23.55
CA SER A 235 14.91 -15.00 22.26
C SER A 235 15.86 -14.97 21.05
N LEU A 236 17.15 -14.69 21.28
CA LEU A 236 18.23 -14.65 20.29
C LEU A 236 19.28 -15.70 20.65
N PRO A 237 19.18 -16.92 20.13
CA PRO A 237 20.21 -17.87 20.44
C PRO A 237 21.44 -17.57 19.57
N GLY A 238 22.64 -17.56 20.16
CA GLY A 238 23.92 -17.40 19.44
C GLY A 238 24.60 -16.02 19.57
N LYS A 239 25.88 -15.97 19.16
CA LYS A 239 26.79 -14.80 19.29
C LYS A 239 26.78 -13.83 18.10
N SER A 240 25.92 -14.02 17.11
CA SER A 240 25.87 -13.11 15.96
C SER A 240 24.80 -12.04 16.20
N PRO A 241 25.17 -10.75 16.24
CA PRO A 241 24.17 -9.71 16.34
C PRO A 241 23.29 -9.77 15.08
N PRO A 242 21.95 -9.72 15.22
CA PRO A 242 21.11 -9.43 14.07
C PRO A 242 21.60 -8.09 13.48
N SER A 243 21.86 -8.08 12.18
CA SER A 243 22.26 -6.90 11.41
C SER A 243 21.45 -5.68 11.87
N GLU A 244 22.12 -4.55 12.11
CA GLU A 244 21.58 -3.23 12.55
C GLU A 244 20.59 -2.63 11.54
N GLY A 245 19.53 -3.37 11.25
CA GLY A 245 18.68 -3.17 10.11
C GLY A 245 17.62 -2.11 10.34
N GLY A 246 17.80 -0.98 9.65
CA GLY A 246 16.67 -0.20 9.12
C GLY A 246 16.25 0.99 9.97
N GLY A 247 17.13 1.99 10.12
CA GLY A 247 16.73 3.33 10.57
C GLY A 247 16.07 4.22 9.56
N LEU A 248 16.11 3.82 8.31
CA LEU A 248 15.44 4.53 7.26
C LEU A 248 14.20 3.72 6.86
N LEU A 249 13.04 4.36 6.98
CA LEU A 249 11.73 3.85 6.54
C LEU A 249 11.69 3.55 5.02
N TRP A 250 12.70 4.03 4.29
CA TRP A 250 12.95 3.86 2.87
C TRP A 250 14.46 3.67 2.65
N GLY A 251 14.87 3.10 1.53
CA GLY A 251 16.29 2.88 1.20
C GLY A 251 16.67 1.41 1.25
N GLU A 252 17.96 1.12 1.42
CA GLU A 252 18.48 -0.24 1.38
C GLU A 252 17.98 -1.09 2.55
N ILE A 253 17.54 -2.30 2.21
CA ILE A 253 16.92 -3.23 3.12
C ILE A 253 18.01 -4.09 3.76
N PRO A 254 18.03 -4.24 5.10
CA PRO A 254 18.96 -5.12 5.77
C PRO A 254 18.78 -6.58 5.35
N SER A 255 19.89 -7.31 5.25
CA SER A 255 19.92 -8.72 4.86
C SER A 255 20.34 -9.60 6.03
N LEU A 256 19.57 -10.65 6.29
CA LEU A 256 19.95 -11.76 7.19
C LEU A 256 20.85 -12.80 6.49
N SER A 257 21.07 -12.67 5.18
CA SER A 257 21.95 -13.55 4.42
C SER A 257 23.27 -12.84 4.09
N PRO A 258 24.44 -13.37 4.52
CA PRO A 258 25.74 -12.75 4.26
C PRO A 258 26.18 -12.84 2.78
N ASN A 259 25.65 -13.82 2.03
CA ASN A 259 26.05 -14.09 0.64
C ASN A 259 24.93 -13.74 -0.35
N ASN A 260 24.39 -12.52 -0.27
CA ASN A 260 23.32 -12.11 -1.16
C ASN A 260 23.82 -11.50 -2.48
N LYS A 261 23.29 -11.99 -3.60
CA LYS A 261 23.52 -11.42 -4.95
C LYS A 261 22.61 -10.24 -5.26
N TRP A 262 21.53 -10.09 -4.50
CA TRP A 262 20.51 -9.07 -4.69
C TRP A 262 20.68 -7.93 -3.68
N ARG A 263 20.30 -6.72 -4.10
CA ARG A 263 20.08 -5.60 -3.19
C ARG A 263 18.61 -5.23 -3.26
N TYR A 264 17.98 -5.07 -2.11
CA TYR A 264 16.59 -4.66 -2.04
C TYR A 264 16.49 -3.26 -1.48
N LEU A 265 15.57 -2.47 -2.03
CA LEU A 265 15.33 -1.12 -1.57
C LEU A 265 13.84 -0.85 -1.42
N THR A 266 13.46 -0.10 -0.39
CA THR A 266 12.11 0.47 -0.25
C THR A 266 12.08 1.90 -0.74
N GLY A 267 10.97 2.27 -1.38
CA GLY A 267 10.72 3.61 -1.88
C GLY A 267 10.29 4.60 -0.79
N PHE A 268 10.54 5.89 -1.03
CA PHE A 268 10.00 6.96 -0.18
C PHE A 268 8.47 7.01 -0.28
N TRP A 269 7.94 6.96 -1.51
CA TRP A 269 6.50 6.90 -1.81
C TRP A 269 5.99 5.48 -2.03
N ALA A 270 4.68 5.29 -1.85
CA ALA A 270 3.99 4.02 -2.07
C ALA A 270 4.16 3.48 -3.51
N SER A 271 4.22 4.34 -4.53
CA SER A 271 4.49 3.93 -5.92
C SER A 271 5.92 3.42 -6.13
N TYR A 272 6.91 3.93 -5.41
CA TYR A 272 8.27 3.40 -5.53
C TYR A 272 8.43 2.03 -4.87
N GLY A 273 7.54 1.69 -3.93
CA GLY A 273 7.32 0.35 -3.43
C GLY A 273 8.59 -0.41 -3.02
N LEU A 274 8.68 -1.69 -3.39
CA LEU A 274 9.81 -2.57 -3.14
C LEU A 274 10.56 -2.79 -4.45
N GLN A 275 11.88 -2.61 -4.42
CA GLN A 275 12.74 -2.67 -5.60
C GLN A 275 13.81 -3.74 -5.42
N ARG A 276 14.12 -4.47 -6.49
CA ARG A 276 15.19 -5.46 -6.55
C ARG A 276 16.27 -5.04 -7.53
N TRP A 277 17.52 -5.08 -7.11
CA TRP A 277 18.69 -4.65 -7.87
C TRP A 277 19.75 -5.74 -7.94
N GLN A 278 20.46 -5.83 -9.08
CA GLN A 278 21.60 -6.72 -9.29
C GLN A 278 22.67 -6.01 -10.10
N LYS A 279 23.93 -6.06 -9.63
CA LYS A 279 25.09 -5.45 -10.30
C LYS A 279 24.88 -3.98 -10.73
N GLY A 280 24.13 -3.21 -9.93
CA GLY A 280 23.85 -1.79 -10.21
C GLY A 280 22.69 -1.51 -11.16
N PHE A 281 21.97 -2.52 -11.63
CA PHE A 281 20.76 -2.36 -12.45
C PHE A 281 19.50 -2.68 -11.64
N LYS A 282 18.48 -1.82 -11.77
CA LYS A 282 17.14 -2.10 -11.28
C LYS A 282 16.50 -3.18 -12.13
N THR A 283 16.10 -4.27 -11.50
CA THR A 283 15.52 -5.43 -12.20
C THR A 283 14.01 -5.44 -12.10
N GLU A 284 13.46 -5.18 -10.92
CA GLU A 284 12.02 -5.24 -10.67
C GLU A 284 11.57 -4.22 -9.62
N MET A 285 10.29 -3.84 -9.69
CA MET A 285 9.63 -2.98 -8.71
C MET A 285 8.17 -3.39 -8.53
N TYR A 286 7.72 -3.40 -7.27
CA TYR A 286 6.34 -3.62 -6.89
C TYR A 286 5.87 -2.51 -5.95
N GLY A 287 4.91 -1.70 -6.39
CA GLY A 287 4.26 -0.62 -5.64
C GLY A 287 2.73 -0.76 -5.63
N MET A 288 2.09 -0.03 -4.73
CA MET A 288 0.62 0.02 -4.58
C MET A 288 0.16 1.45 -4.27
N GLU A 289 -0.33 2.13 -5.31
CA GLU A 289 -0.89 3.46 -5.26
C GLU A 289 -2.14 3.54 -6.15
N LEU A 290 -3.30 3.38 -5.52
CA LEU A 290 -4.65 3.51 -6.08
C LEU A 290 -5.36 4.70 -5.42
N PRO A 291 -6.50 5.17 -5.96
CA PRO A 291 -7.24 6.32 -5.40
C PRO A 291 -7.59 6.24 -3.91
N PHE A 292 -7.82 5.05 -3.38
CA PHE A 292 -8.14 4.82 -1.97
C PHE A 292 -7.07 4.02 -1.22
N ALA A 293 -5.97 3.63 -1.88
CA ALA A 293 -4.94 2.78 -1.28
C ALA A 293 -3.54 3.25 -1.69
N SER A 294 -2.87 3.99 -0.80
CA SER A 294 -1.46 4.37 -0.94
C SER A 294 -0.67 3.63 0.14
N TRP A 295 -0.19 2.43 -0.18
CA TRP A 295 0.43 1.54 0.80
C TRP A 295 1.95 1.60 0.74
N TYR A 296 2.52 2.28 1.72
CA TYR A 296 3.97 2.34 1.91
C TYR A 296 4.53 1.00 2.36
N ILE A 297 5.77 0.73 1.98
CA ILE A 297 6.51 -0.43 2.46
C ILE A 297 7.52 0.02 3.50
N ARG A 298 7.39 -0.50 4.73
CA ARG A 298 8.19 -0.11 5.89
C ARG A 298 8.77 -1.35 6.57
N ASN A 299 9.81 -1.14 7.39
CA ASN A 299 10.41 -2.17 8.24
C ASN A 299 10.77 -3.45 7.46
N ALA A 300 11.23 -3.32 6.21
CA ALA A 300 11.52 -4.48 5.38
C ALA A 300 12.82 -5.16 5.84
N VAL A 301 12.87 -6.49 5.70
CA VAL A 301 14.04 -7.33 5.97
C VAL A 301 14.16 -8.36 4.85
N HIS A 302 15.34 -8.44 4.25
CA HIS A 302 15.69 -9.49 3.31
C HIS A 302 16.16 -10.73 4.10
N ILE A 303 15.49 -11.86 3.92
CA ILE A 303 15.69 -13.05 4.76
C ILE A 303 16.71 -13.99 4.12
N GLN A 304 16.41 -14.45 2.91
CA GLN A 304 17.28 -15.31 2.11
C GLN A 304 16.86 -15.26 0.65
N ASP A 305 17.79 -15.53 -0.26
CA ASP A 305 17.54 -15.62 -1.70
C ASP A 305 16.67 -14.47 -2.23
N ASP A 306 15.44 -14.77 -2.64
CA ASP A 306 14.46 -13.85 -3.20
C ASP A 306 13.33 -13.45 -2.22
N LEU A 307 13.44 -13.85 -0.95
CA LEU A 307 12.43 -13.68 0.09
C LEU A 307 12.65 -12.40 0.90
N VAL A 308 11.64 -11.52 0.88
CA VAL A 308 11.62 -10.29 1.68
C VAL A 308 10.36 -10.26 2.55
N CYS A 309 10.51 -9.96 3.83
CA CYS A 309 9.41 -9.70 4.76
C CYS A 309 9.31 -8.20 5.05
N PHE A 310 8.13 -7.63 5.07
CA PHE A 310 7.93 -6.19 5.23
C PHE A 310 6.54 -5.83 5.75
N ARG A 311 6.39 -4.60 6.25
CA ARG A 311 5.09 -3.99 6.57
C ARG A 311 4.56 -3.26 5.33
N LEU A 312 3.35 -3.57 4.90
CA LEU A 312 2.62 -2.93 3.81
C LEU A 312 1.47 -2.09 4.38
N GLY A 313 1.42 -0.81 4.00
CA GLY A 313 0.44 0.12 4.55
C GLY A 313 0.63 0.31 6.05
N ASP A 314 -0.50 0.38 6.77
CA ASP A 314 -0.52 0.69 8.20
C ASP A 314 -0.09 -0.50 9.07
N ASP A 315 -0.52 -1.71 8.74
CA ASP A 315 -0.37 -2.87 9.65
C ASP A 315 -0.37 -4.24 8.97
N GLN A 316 -0.12 -4.36 7.65
CA GLN A 316 -0.09 -5.67 7.00
C GLN A 316 1.34 -6.18 6.96
N ILE A 317 1.68 -7.22 7.72
CA ILE A 317 2.99 -7.85 7.60
C ILE A 317 2.91 -8.89 6.49
N CYS A 318 3.70 -8.69 5.44
CA CYS A 318 3.70 -9.49 4.24
C CYS A 318 5.07 -10.12 3.99
N ALA A 319 5.07 -11.27 3.32
CA ALA A 319 6.27 -11.87 2.73
C ALA A 319 6.12 -11.96 1.21
N LEU A 320 7.21 -11.70 0.49
CA LEU A 320 7.25 -11.73 -0.97
C LEU A 320 8.42 -12.59 -1.46
N ARG A 321 8.12 -13.55 -2.34
CA ARG A 321 9.09 -14.27 -3.17
C ARG A 321 9.17 -13.58 -4.54
N PHE A 322 10.25 -12.87 -4.80
CA PHE A 322 10.41 -12.10 -6.05
C PHE A 322 10.40 -12.97 -7.30
N ASP A 323 11.11 -14.10 -7.29
CA ASP A 323 11.25 -14.94 -8.49
C ASP A 323 9.94 -15.63 -8.85
N ARG A 324 9.16 -16.00 -7.83
CA ARG A 324 7.82 -16.60 -8.00
C ARG A 324 6.71 -15.57 -8.19
N ARG A 325 6.96 -14.29 -7.93
CA ARG A 325 5.97 -13.20 -7.90
C ARG A 325 4.79 -13.51 -6.98
N GLN A 326 5.08 -14.09 -5.82
CA GLN A 326 4.08 -14.53 -4.87
C GLN A 326 4.19 -13.73 -3.57
N ILE A 327 3.07 -13.16 -3.14
CA ILE A 327 2.95 -12.40 -1.90
C ILE A 327 1.96 -13.07 -0.96
N ALA A 328 2.31 -13.16 0.32
CA ALA A 328 1.40 -13.63 1.37
C ALA A 328 1.24 -12.55 2.44
N LEU A 329 0.02 -12.42 2.94
CA LEU A 329 -0.24 -11.75 4.21
C LEU A 329 0.09 -12.75 5.33
N ILE A 330 1.06 -12.41 6.17
CA ILE A 330 1.53 -13.25 7.28
C ILE A 330 0.68 -12.99 8.53
N THR A 331 0.58 -11.73 8.92
CA THR A 331 -0.17 -11.31 10.11
C THR A 331 -0.47 -9.81 10.05
N ARG A 332 -1.22 -9.31 11.04
CA ARG A 332 -1.55 -7.90 11.21
C ARG A 332 -0.74 -7.33 12.37
N GLY A 333 0.01 -6.28 12.10
CA GLY A 333 0.88 -5.60 13.04
C GLY A 333 1.87 -4.65 12.37
N ARG A 334 2.69 -4.01 13.18
CA ARG A 334 3.61 -2.94 12.77
C ARG A 334 4.99 -3.12 13.40
N ALA A 335 5.94 -2.28 12.98
CA ALA A 335 7.32 -2.25 13.49
C ALA A 335 7.95 -3.66 13.57
N LEU A 336 8.01 -4.39 12.46
CA LEU A 336 8.49 -5.77 12.48
C LEU A 336 10.03 -5.88 12.64
N LEU A 337 10.46 -7.02 13.16
CA LEU A 337 11.83 -7.48 13.26
C LEU A 337 11.87 -8.99 12.95
N VAL A 338 12.77 -9.42 12.09
CA VAL A 338 12.98 -10.85 11.80
C VAL A 338 14.31 -11.29 12.38
N VAL A 339 14.30 -12.41 13.08
CA VAL A 339 15.46 -13.01 13.74
C VAL A 339 15.66 -14.42 13.21
N ARG A 340 16.91 -14.80 12.89
CA ARG A 340 17.27 -16.19 12.62
C ARG A 340 17.70 -16.89 13.91
N ARG A 341 17.16 -18.09 14.15
CA ARG A 341 17.53 -19.03 15.21
C ARG A 341 18.74 -19.85 14.76
N PRO A 342 19.70 -20.18 15.63
CA PRO A 342 20.76 -21.12 15.30
C PRO A 342 20.20 -22.50 14.99
N GLN A 343 20.89 -23.19 14.08
CA GLN A 343 20.54 -24.55 13.68
C GLN A 343 20.58 -25.54 14.87
N ASP A 344 21.42 -25.29 15.88
CA ASP A 344 21.60 -26.19 17.04
C ASP A 344 20.39 -26.26 17.98
N LEU A 345 19.39 -25.38 17.82
CA LEU A 345 18.17 -25.34 18.64
C LEU A 345 16.90 -25.73 17.88
N LEU A 346 17.04 -26.14 16.62
CA LEU A 346 15.94 -26.79 15.93
C LEU A 346 15.77 -28.18 16.56
N PRO A 347 14.55 -28.60 16.94
CA PRO A 347 14.33 -29.96 17.39
C PRO A 347 14.83 -30.87 16.26
N SER A 348 15.81 -31.72 16.55
CA SER A 348 16.31 -32.70 15.60
C SER A 348 15.09 -33.46 15.09
N GLU A 349 14.75 -33.31 13.80
CA GLU A 349 13.69 -34.10 13.20
C GLU A 349 13.99 -35.54 13.56
N SER A 350 13.12 -36.12 14.41
CA SER A 350 13.25 -37.50 14.82
C SER A 350 13.14 -38.29 13.54
N LYS A 351 14.29 -38.75 13.02
CA LYS A 351 14.37 -39.65 11.88
C LYS A 351 13.48 -40.82 12.22
N THR A 352 12.26 -40.78 11.71
CA THR A 352 11.31 -41.87 11.86
C THR A 352 11.81 -42.91 10.87
N GLN A 353 12.52 -43.91 11.41
CA GLN A 353 13.00 -45.06 10.64
C GLN A 353 11.85 -45.91 10.18
#